data_AF-K5VIR0-F1
#
_entry.id   AF-K5VIR0-F1
#
_cell.length_a   1.000
_cell.length_b   1.000
_cell.length_c   1.000
_cell.angle_alpha   90.00
_cell.angle_beta   90.00
_cell.angle_gamma   90.00
#
_symmetry.space_group_name_H-M   'P 1'
#
loop_
_entity.id
_entity.type
_entity.pdbx_description
1 polymer ?
#
loop_
_entity_poly.entity_id
_entity_poly.type
_entity_poly.pdbx_seq_one_letter_code
_entity_poly.pdbx_strand_id
1 'polypeptide(L)'
;PDEAKVSAYECGLNPILGQTRSTFQVHFFVVALLFLIFDLEILLLFPIGVTLYQVSSFGFSIAIVFFIVLTIGFVLEIGSGAISLNNLEVLKKSKE
;
A
#
# COMPACT_ATOMS: atom_id res chain seq x y z
N PRO A 1 -11.87 39.79 -16.94
CA PRO A 1 -11.78 38.43 -16.37
C PRO A 1 -12.87 38.25 -15.31
N ASP A 2 -13.84 37.39 -15.61
CA ASP A 2 -15.03 37.16 -14.77
C ASP A 2 -14.67 36.29 -13.56
N GLU A 3 -15.01 36.74 -12.36
CA GLU A 3 -14.59 36.18 -11.07
C GLU A 3 -15.07 34.72 -10.90
N ALA A 4 -16.22 34.41 -11.51
CA ALA A 4 -16.83 33.09 -11.54
C ALA A 4 -16.06 32.04 -12.37
N LYS A 5 -15.07 32.44 -13.20
CA LYS A 5 -14.19 31.49 -13.91
C LYS A 5 -12.92 31.12 -13.13
N VAL A 6 -12.62 31.86 -12.06
CA VAL A 6 -11.41 31.69 -11.24
C VAL A 6 -11.75 31.04 -9.89
N SER A 7 -13.03 30.99 -9.51
CA SER A 7 -13.49 30.30 -8.32
C SER A 7 -13.67 28.79 -8.55
N ALA A 8 -13.37 27.99 -7.52
CA ALA A 8 -13.60 26.55 -7.53
C ALA A 8 -15.12 26.26 -7.56
N TYR A 9 -15.51 25.17 -8.23
CA TYR A 9 -16.91 24.80 -8.41
C TYR A 9 -17.61 24.53 -7.05
N GLU A 10 -18.61 25.35 -6.70
CA GLU A 10 -19.30 25.30 -5.41
C GLU A 10 -20.34 24.17 -5.36
N CYS A 11 -19.90 22.91 -5.37
CA CYS A 11 -20.68 21.85 -4.73
C CYS A 11 -20.38 21.86 -3.22
N GLY A 12 -20.87 22.88 -2.50
CA GLY A 12 -21.04 22.87 -1.04
C GLY A 12 -19.81 22.63 -0.15
N LEU A 13 -18.60 22.61 -0.70
CA LEU A 13 -17.37 22.37 0.04
C LEU A 13 -16.63 23.70 0.25
N ASN A 14 -17.00 24.44 1.30
CA ASN A 14 -16.20 25.60 1.72
C ASN A 14 -14.81 25.08 2.13
N PRO A 15 -13.71 25.47 1.45
CA PRO A 15 -12.38 25.14 1.92
C PRO A 15 -12.16 25.85 3.26
N ILE A 16 -12.05 25.09 4.34
CA ILE A 16 -11.67 25.65 5.65
C ILE A 16 -10.26 26.19 5.50
N LEU A 17 -10.13 27.52 5.41
CA LEU A 17 -8.85 28.22 5.29
C LEU A 17 -7.95 27.80 6.47
N GLY A 18 -6.89 27.05 6.17
CA GLY A 18 -5.92 26.53 7.15
C GLY A 18 -5.92 25.02 7.36
N GLN A 19 -6.89 24.27 6.83
CA GLN A 19 -6.93 22.80 6.87
C GLN A 19 -6.72 22.21 5.47
N THR A 20 -5.45 22.09 5.06
CA THR A 20 -5.06 21.38 3.81
C THR A 20 -4.96 19.87 4.00
N ARG A 21 -5.08 19.38 5.24
CA ARG A 21 -5.03 17.95 5.56
C ARG A 21 -6.45 17.41 5.72
N SER A 22 -6.92 16.75 4.68
CA SER A 22 -8.10 15.91 4.76
C SER A 22 -7.78 14.65 5.57
N THR A 23 -8.74 14.18 6.36
CA THR A 23 -8.63 12.89 7.07
C THR A 23 -8.70 11.76 6.05
N PHE A 24 -7.55 11.19 5.72
CA PHE A 24 -7.45 10.06 4.81
C PHE A 24 -7.42 8.74 5.57
N GLN A 25 -7.96 7.69 4.94
CA GLN A 25 -7.95 6.33 5.48
C GLN A 25 -6.52 5.76 5.46
N VAL A 26 -6.10 5.14 6.56
CA VAL A 26 -4.74 4.59 6.74
C VAL A 26 -4.41 3.49 5.72
N HIS A 27 -5.44 2.84 5.15
CA HIS A 27 -5.33 1.80 4.13
C HIS A 27 -4.45 2.20 2.93
N PHE A 28 -4.53 3.45 2.46
CA PHE A 28 -3.72 3.91 1.33
C PHE A 28 -2.22 3.95 1.66
N PHE A 29 -1.88 4.23 2.91
CA PHE A 29 -0.49 4.23 3.37
C PHE A 29 0.05 2.81 3.53
N VAL A 30 -0.75 1.88 4.06
CA VAL A 30 -0.37 0.46 4.20
C VAL A 30 -0.02 -0.16 2.84
N VAL A 31 -0.85 0.08 1.81
CA VAL A 31 -0.57 -0.42 0.45
C VAL A 31 0.72 0.19 -0.10
N ALA A 32 0.97 1.48 0.12
CA ALA A 32 2.21 2.14 -0.34
C ALA A 32 3.45 1.59 0.37
N LEU A 33 3.36 1.32 1.67
CA LEU A 33 4.46 0.78 2.47
C LEU A 33 4.75 -0.68 2.10
N LEU A 34 3.71 -1.48 1.85
CA LEU A 34 3.84 -2.86 1.36
C LEU A 34 4.50 -2.88 -0.02
N PHE A 35 4.06 -2.02 -0.94
CA PHE A 35 4.68 -1.88 -2.26
C PHE A 35 6.17 -1.53 -2.16
N LEU A 36 6.53 -0.60 -1.27
CA LEU A 36 7.93 -0.21 -1.04
C LEU A 36 8.80 -1.36 -0.55
N ILE A 37 8.32 -2.16 0.42
CA ILE A 37 9.09 -3.29 0.96
C ILE A 37 9.22 -4.40 -0.09
N PHE A 38 8.15 -4.70 -0.83
CA PHE A 38 8.17 -5.73 -1.87
C PHE A 38 9.06 -5.34 -3.06
N ASP A 39 9.13 -4.06 -3.42
CA ASP A 39 10.07 -3.56 -4.43
C ASP A 39 11.53 -3.73 -3.98
N LEU A 40 11.82 -3.45 -2.70
CA LEU A 40 13.14 -3.66 -2.09
C LEU A 40 13.52 -5.15 -2.07
N GLU A 41 12.56 -6.04 -1.80
CA GLU A 41 12.78 -7.49 -1.84
C GLU A 41 13.26 -7.97 -3.23
N ILE A 42 12.58 -7.53 -4.29
CA ILE A 42 12.93 -7.90 -5.68
C ILE A 42 14.31 -7.33 -6.03
N LEU A 43 14.62 -6.11 -5.60
CA LEU A 43 15.94 -5.50 -5.79
C LEU A 43 17.05 -6.34 -5.16
N LEU A 44 16.83 -6.88 -3.95
CA LEU A 44 17.79 -7.76 -3.26
C LEU A 44 17.90 -9.15 -3.91
N LEU A 45 16.80 -9.67 -4.46
CA LEU A 45 16.80 -10.93 -5.18
C LEU A 45 17.46 -10.85 -6.56
N PHE A 46 17.46 -9.67 -7.20
CA PHE A 46 18.02 -9.48 -8.53
C PHE A 46 19.50 -9.94 -8.68
N PRO A 47 20.46 -9.51 -7.85
CA PRO A 47 21.85 -9.95 -7.98
C PRO A 47 22.03 -11.45 -7.74
N ILE A 48 21.27 -12.04 -6.81
CA ILE A 48 21.28 -13.49 -6.59
C ILE A 48 20.71 -14.20 -7.82
N GLY A 49 19.62 -13.69 -8.41
CA GLY A 49 19.00 -14.18 -9.64
C GLY A 49 19.97 -14.19 -10.83
N VAL A 50 20.74 -13.11 -11.00
CA VAL A 50 21.75 -12.98 -12.07
C VAL A 50 22.95 -13.91 -11.84
N THR A 51 23.33 -14.15 -10.59
CA THR A 51 24.51 -14.95 -10.23
C THR A 51 24.19 -16.40 -9.81
N LEU A 52 22.95 -16.88 -10.04
CA LEU A 52 22.50 -18.22 -9.60
C LEU A 52 23.45 -19.36 -9.99
N TYR A 53 24.07 -19.28 -11.17
CA TYR A 53 25.00 -20.29 -11.67
C TYR A 53 26.35 -20.34 -10.95
N GLN A 54 26.74 -19.25 -10.27
CA GLN A 54 28.01 -19.12 -9.54
C GLN A 54 27.84 -19.24 -8.03
N VAL A 55 26.60 -19.13 -7.54
CA VAL A 55 26.27 -19.19 -6.12
C VAL A 55 26.34 -20.64 -5.63
N SER A 56 27.05 -20.86 -4.52
CA SER A 56 27.09 -22.16 -3.84
C SER A 56 25.75 -22.49 -3.18
N SER A 57 25.49 -23.75 -2.85
CA SER A 57 24.26 -24.19 -2.16
C SER A 57 23.98 -23.43 -0.86
N PHE A 58 25.03 -22.89 -0.23
CA PHE A 58 24.92 -22.04 0.95
C PHE A 58 24.28 -20.68 0.63
N GLY A 59 24.72 -20.00 -0.43
CA GLY A 59 24.14 -18.72 -0.84
C GLY A 59 22.69 -18.87 -1.32
N PHE A 60 22.36 -20.00 -1.94
CA PHE A 60 20.99 -20.33 -2.32
C PHE A 60 20.09 -20.53 -1.08
N SER A 61 20.60 -21.19 -0.03
CA SER A 61 19.85 -21.38 1.22
C SER A 61 19.53 -20.06 1.92
N ILE A 62 20.47 -19.11 1.90
CA ILE A 62 20.28 -17.76 2.45
C ILE A 62 19.18 -17.01 1.68
N ALA A 63 19.17 -17.11 0.35
CA ALA A 63 18.15 -16.49 -0.49
C ALA A 63 16.74 -17.01 -0.17
N ILE A 64 16.60 -18.33 0.06
CA ILE A 64 15.32 -18.95 0.46
C ILE A 64 14.86 -18.44 1.83
N VAL A 65 15.76 -18.40 2.82
CA VAL A 65 15.41 -17.92 4.17
C VAL A 65 14.98 -16.46 4.12
N PHE A 66 15.69 -15.63 3.34
CA PHE A 66 15.35 -14.22 3.15
C PHE A 66 13.94 -14.05 2.55
N PHE A 67 13.63 -14.80 1.51
CA PHE A 67 12.31 -14.80 0.88
C PHE A 67 11.19 -15.21 1.87
N ILE A 68 11.40 -16.28 2.64
CA ILE A 68 10.40 -16.79 3.61
C ILE A 68 10.07 -15.74 4.69
N VAL A 69 11.08 -15.06 5.24
CA VAL A 69 10.85 -14.05 6.28
C VAL A 69 9.97 -12.90 5.77
N LEU A 70 10.17 -12.48 4.53
CA LEU A 70 9.38 -11.41 3.90
C LEU A 70 7.96 -11.87 3.53
N THR A 71 7.79 -13.11 3.07
CA THR A 71 6.45 -13.66 2.80
C THR A 71 5.61 -13.75 4.07
N ILE A 72 6.21 -14.06 5.22
CA ILE A 72 5.51 -14.07 6.51
C ILE A 72 4.99 -12.66 6.84
N GLY A 73 5.80 -11.62 6.64
CA GLY A 73 5.37 -10.23 6.83
C GLY A 73 4.16 -9.86 5.97
N PHE A 74 4.17 -10.30 4.71
CA PHE A 74 3.05 -10.10 3.79
C PHE A 74 1.77 -10.84 4.21
N VAL A 75 1.90 -12.10 4.65
CA VAL A 75 0.76 -12.92 5.10
C VAL A 75 0.09 -12.32 6.34
N LEU A 76 0.86 -11.75 7.28
CA LEU A 76 0.30 -11.08 8.46
C LEU A 76 -0.54 -9.83 8.09
N GLU A 77 -0.10 -9.07 7.09
CA GLU A 77 -0.82 -7.87 6.64
C GLU A 77 -2.14 -8.24 5.93
N ILE A 78 -2.14 -9.32 5.14
CA ILE A 78 -3.37 -9.88 4.54
C ILE A 78 -4.35 -10.34 5.64
N GLY A 79 -3.85 -11.02 6.67
CA GLY A 79 -4.65 -11.51 7.79
C GLY A 79 -5.25 -10.39 8.66
N SER A 80 -4.62 -9.21 8.69
CA SER A 80 -5.08 -8.06 9.48
C SER A 80 -6.27 -7.32 8.86
N GLY A 81 -6.74 -7.72 7.68
CA GLY A 81 -7.97 -7.16 7.09
C GLY A 81 -7.81 -5.73 6.56
N ALA A 82 -6.58 -5.24 6.37
CA ALA A 82 -6.28 -3.94 5.77
C ALA A 82 -6.78 -3.79 4.32
N ILE A 83 -7.38 -4.83 3.74
CA ILE A 83 -7.95 -4.87 2.40
C ILE A 83 -9.44 -5.24 2.40
N SER A 84 -10.05 -5.46 3.59
CA SER A 84 -11.48 -5.75 3.69
C SER A 84 -12.29 -4.47 3.51
N LEU A 85 -13.05 -4.39 2.41
CA LEU A 85 -14.02 -3.34 2.16
C LEU A 85 -15.23 -3.49 3.10
N ASN A 86 -15.05 -3.16 4.38
CA ASN A 86 -16.10 -3.19 5.41
C ASN A 86 -17.26 -2.19 5.10
N ASN A 87 -17.10 -1.35 4.09
CA ASN A 87 -18.09 -0.35 3.68
C ASN A 87 -19.34 -0.95 3.01
N LEU A 88 -19.31 -2.21 2.58
CA LEU A 88 -20.50 -2.92 2.07
C LEU A 88 -21.45 -3.38 3.19
N GLU A 89 -20.94 -3.60 4.41
CA GLU A 89 -21.79 -3.97 5.55
C GLU A 89 -22.61 -2.79 6.07
N VAL A 90 -22.03 -1.58 6.08
CA VAL A 90 -22.75 -0.36 6.50
C VAL A 90 -23.88 -0.02 5.53
N LEU A 91 -23.70 -0.24 4.22
CA LEU A 91 -24.76 -0.03 3.23
C LEU A 91 -25.83 -1.12 3.24
N LYS A 92 -25.50 -2.34 3.67
CA LYS A 92 -26.49 -3.42 3.85
C LYS A 92 -27.32 -3.23 5.12
N LYS A 93 -26.71 -2.74 6.20
CA LYS A 93 -27.38 -2.46 7.49
C LYS A 93 -28.24 -1.19 7.50
N SER A 94 -28.03 -0.28 6.54
CA SER A 94 -28.85 0.92 6.35
C SER A 94 -30.09 0.67 5.46
N LYS A 95 -30.17 -0.50 4.83
CA LYS A 95 -31.24 -0.86 3.87
C LYS A 95 -32.22 -1.92 4.40
N GLU A 96 -32.07 -2.32 5.66
CA GLU A 96 -33.00 -3.12 6.48
C GLU A 96 -33.49 -2.25 7.64
#